data_AF-A0A7W8EJV9-F1
#
_entry.id   AF-A0A7W8EJV9-F1
#
_cell.length_a   1.000
_cell.length_b   1.000
_cell.length_c   1.000
_cell.angle_alpha   90.00
_cell.angle_beta   90.00
_cell.angle_gamma   90.00
#
_symmetry.space_group_name_H-M   'P 1'
#
loop_
_entity.id
_entity.type
_entity.pdbx_description
1 polymer ?
#
loop_
_entity_poly.entity_id
_entity_poly.type
_entity_poly.pdbx_seq_one_letter_code
_entity_poly.pdbx_strand_id
1 'polypeptide(L)'
;MDDPEERFTNLYDRHYRNVLGYALLRAEPAMAEDLTSETFLVAWRRLDDLPDQPLPWLLGVMRNMLRNQRVRRLRSDELIARLSGLSSFVEGDVAERVTGRQEALAVLASLSEQDVEAVVLANWYGLTPAQAAEAAGCSPRTYNVRLHRARRRLADALKLPPHFVFQGQP
;
A
#
# COMPACT_ATOMS: atom_id res chain seq x y z
N MET A 1 4.75 -26.60 -24.49
CA MET A 1 5.67 -25.49 -24.17
C MET A 1 4.73 -24.35 -23.86
N ASP A 2 4.67 -23.95 -22.61
CA ASP A 2 3.66 -23.01 -22.12
C ASP A 2 3.92 -21.64 -22.77
N ASP A 3 2.96 -21.12 -23.53
CA ASP A 3 3.12 -19.91 -24.31
C ASP A 3 3.34 -18.71 -23.35
N PRO A 4 4.43 -17.94 -23.48
CA PRO A 4 4.67 -16.76 -22.63
C PRO A 4 3.46 -15.81 -22.59
N GLU A 5 2.76 -15.64 -23.71
CA GLU A 5 1.56 -14.80 -23.79
C GLU A 5 0.40 -15.35 -22.95
N GLU A 6 0.15 -16.66 -23.01
CA GLU A 6 -0.86 -17.34 -22.19
C GLU A 6 -0.53 -17.26 -20.69
N ARG A 7 0.73 -17.52 -20.32
CA ARG A 7 1.22 -17.41 -18.92
C ARG A 7 1.00 -16.01 -18.37
N PHE A 8 1.36 -14.99 -19.14
CA PHE A 8 1.16 -13.60 -18.74
C PHE A 8 -0.30 -13.22 -18.67
N THR A 9 -1.11 -13.65 -19.63
CA THR A 9 -2.56 -13.37 -19.63
C THR A 9 -3.21 -13.94 -18.37
N ASN A 10 -2.88 -15.18 -17.99
CA ASN A 10 -3.37 -15.79 -16.75
C ASN A 10 -2.94 -15.00 -15.50
N LEU A 11 -1.66 -14.59 -15.46
CA LEU A 11 -1.12 -13.76 -14.38
C LEU A 11 -1.87 -12.42 -14.28
N TYR A 12 -2.09 -11.76 -15.40
CA TYR A 12 -2.77 -10.48 -15.49
C TYR A 12 -4.21 -10.61 -15.02
N ASP A 13 -5.00 -11.52 -15.59
CA ASP A 13 -6.40 -11.74 -15.24
C ASP A 13 -6.59 -12.06 -13.76
N ARG A 14 -5.68 -12.87 -13.19
CA ARG A 14 -5.73 -13.26 -11.78
C ARG A 14 -5.38 -12.13 -10.82
N HIS A 15 -4.43 -11.26 -11.18
CA HIS A 15 -3.85 -10.32 -10.23
C HIS A 15 -4.12 -8.85 -10.51
N TYR A 16 -4.66 -8.49 -11.68
CA TYR A 16 -4.88 -7.10 -12.09
C TYR A 16 -5.66 -6.31 -11.04
N ARG A 17 -6.81 -6.82 -10.60
CA ARG A 17 -7.66 -6.16 -9.60
C ARG A 17 -6.97 -5.98 -8.25
N ASN A 18 -6.12 -6.93 -7.86
CA ASN A 18 -5.36 -6.85 -6.62
C ASN A 18 -4.28 -5.77 -6.69
N VAL A 19 -3.53 -5.72 -7.80
CA VAL A 19 -2.49 -4.71 -8.00
C VAL A 19 -3.11 -3.31 -8.15
N LEU A 20 -4.20 -3.18 -8.92
CA LEU A 20 -4.93 -1.94 -9.08
C LEU A 20 -5.53 -1.46 -7.75
N GLY A 21 -6.15 -2.35 -6.98
CA GLY A 21 -6.68 -2.02 -5.65
C GLY A 21 -5.59 -1.51 -4.71
N TYR A 22 -4.40 -2.09 -4.77
CA TYR A 22 -3.26 -1.63 -3.98
C TYR A 22 -2.78 -0.24 -4.42
N ALA A 23 -2.76 0.01 -5.73
CA ALA A 23 -2.42 1.32 -6.29
C ALA A 23 -3.46 2.38 -5.89
N LEU A 24 -4.76 2.12 -6.08
CA LEU A 24 -5.84 3.05 -5.75
C LEU A 24 -5.86 3.46 -4.27
N LEU A 25 -5.43 2.57 -3.37
CA LEU A 25 -5.36 2.86 -1.95
C LEU A 25 -4.18 3.78 -1.58
N ARG A 26 -3.15 3.89 -2.42
CA ARG A 26 -1.84 4.46 -2.03
C ARG A 26 -1.25 5.48 -2.99
N ALA A 27 -1.71 5.49 -4.24
CA ALA A 27 -1.34 6.42 -5.27
C ALA A 27 -2.34 7.59 -5.31
N GLU A 28 -1.97 8.65 -6.02
CA GLU A 28 -2.97 9.58 -6.54
C GLU A 28 -3.90 8.82 -7.52
N PRO A 29 -5.22 9.02 -7.49
CA PRO A 29 -6.16 8.26 -8.32
C PRO A 29 -5.81 8.27 -9.80
N ALA A 30 -5.31 9.40 -10.31
CA ALA A 30 -4.92 9.58 -11.70
C ALA A 30 -3.71 8.71 -12.13
N MET A 31 -2.91 8.21 -11.19
CA MET A 31 -1.70 7.43 -11.48
C MET A 31 -1.87 5.93 -11.27
N ALA A 32 -3.02 5.49 -10.72
CA ALA A 32 -3.19 4.11 -10.27
C ALA A 32 -3.17 3.10 -11.43
N GLU A 33 -3.82 3.41 -12.55
CA GLU A 33 -3.84 2.56 -13.75
C GLU A 33 -2.47 2.49 -14.42
N ASP A 34 -1.78 3.64 -14.54
CA ASP A 34 -0.43 3.70 -15.12
C ASP A 34 0.56 2.87 -14.31
N LEU A 35 0.58 3.05 -12.99
CA LEU A 35 1.42 2.26 -12.09
C LEU A 35 1.11 0.76 -12.14
N THR A 36 -0.16 0.41 -12.32
CA THR A 36 -0.58 -0.99 -12.46
C THR A 36 -0.03 -1.56 -13.77
N SER A 37 -0.18 -0.83 -14.87
CA SER A 37 0.35 -1.20 -16.18
C SER A 37 1.88 -1.35 -16.16
N GLU A 38 2.58 -0.40 -15.54
CA GLU A 38 4.04 -0.48 -15.34
C GLU A 38 4.44 -1.72 -14.52
N THR A 39 3.69 -2.06 -13.48
CA THR A 39 3.96 -3.24 -12.65
C THR A 39 3.85 -4.52 -13.46
N PHE A 40 2.82 -4.66 -14.29
CA PHE A 40 2.67 -5.81 -15.18
C PHE A 40 3.69 -5.82 -16.31
N LEU A 41 4.13 -4.67 -16.80
CA LEU A 41 5.23 -4.59 -17.77
C LEU A 41 6.56 -5.05 -17.17
N VAL A 42 6.82 -4.78 -15.89
CA VAL A 42 7.96 -5.36 -15.16
C VAL A 42 7.79 -6.87 -15.01
N ALA A 43 6.58 -7.36 -14.71
CA ALA A 43 6.28 -8.78 -14.63
C ALA A 43 6.51 -9.50 -15.98
N TRP A 44 6.07 -8.91 -17.10
CA TRP A 44 6.30 -9.43 -18.44
C TRP A 44 7.80 -9.58 -18.75
N ARG A 45 8.60 -8.57 -18.43
CA ARG A 45 10.06 -8.59 -18.63
C ARG A 45 10.78 -9.63 -17.77
N ARG A 46 10.14 -10.10 -16.69
CA ARG A 46 10.69 -11.05 -15.72
C ARG A 46 9.84 -12.30 -15.58
N LEU A 47 9.08 -12.64 -16.62
CA LEU A 47 8.06 -13.69 -16.56
C LEU A 47 8.65 -15.05 -16.14
N ASP A 48 9.89 -15.33 -16.56
CA ASP A 48 10.61 -16.57 -16.22
C ASP A 48 11.27 -16.55 -14.83
N ASP A 49 11.41 -15.37 -14.21
CA ASP A 49 11.96 -15.20 -12.86
C ASP A 49 10.87 -15.06 -11.79
N LEU A 50 9.59 -15.13 -12.18
CA LEU A 50 8.50 -14.94 -11.23
C LEU A 50 8.47 -16.09 -10.21
N PRO A 51 8.28 -15.78 -8.91
CA PRO A 51 8.10 -16.81 -7.91
C PRO A 51 6.76 -17.53 -8.11
N ASP A 52 6.66 -18.76 -7.57
CA ASP A 52 5.44 -19.58 -7.60
C ASP A 52 4.20 -18.83 -7.08
N GLN A 53 4.41 -17.92 -6.13
CA GLN A 53 3.38 -17.02 -5.61
C GLN A 53 3.69 -15.59 -6.05
N PRO A 54 3.13 -15.12 -7.19
CA PRO A 54 3.54 -13.87 -7.80
C PRO A 54 2.94 -12.63 -7.11
N LEU A 55 1.82 -12.76 -6.38
CA LEU A 55 1.13 -11.60 -5.81
C LEU A 55 2.00 -10.78 -4.83
N PRO A 56 2.69 -11.37 -3.83
CA PRO A 56 3.58 -10.61 -2.94
C PRO A 56 4.68 -9.86 -3.70
N TRP A 57 5.23 -10.49 -4.73
CA TRP A 57 6.25 -9.88 -5.58
C TRP A 57 5.69 -8.70 -6.39
N LEU A 58 4.52 -8.85 -7.01
CA LEU A 58 3.83 -7.78 -7.76
C LEU A 58 3.54 -6.58 -6.86
N LEU A 59 3.02 -6.82 -5.65
CA LEU A 59 2.79 -5.76 -4.67
C LEU A 59 4.09 -5.09 -4.21
N GLY A 60 5.18 -5.85 -4.11
CA GLY A 60 6.52 -5.31 -3.84
C GLY A 60 7.05 -4.42 -4.97
N VAL A 61 6.84 -4.79 -6.23
CA VAL A 61 7.16 -3.96 -7.40
C VAL A 61 6.37 -2.65 -7.35
N MET A 62 5.04 -2.73 -7.20
CA MET A 62 4.16 -1.58 -7.08
C MET A 62 4.58 -0.66 -5.92
N ARG A 63 4.88 -1.21 -4.74
CA ARG A 63 5.39 -0.45 -3.59
C ARG A 63 6.68 0.31 -3.92
N ASN A 64 7.62 -0.32 -4.63
CA ASN A 64 8.86 0.34 -5.02
C ASN A 64 8.59 1.52 -5.98
N MET A 65 7.66 1.37 -6.91
CA MET A 65 7.24 2.46 -7.81
C MET A 65 6.61 3.62 -7.02
N LEU A 66 5.68 3.33 -6.10
CA LEU A 66 5.07 4.33 -5.21
C LEU A 66 6.10 5.08 -4.36
N ARG A 67 7.07 4.35 -3.79
CA ARG A 67 8.17 4.95 -3.01
C ARG A 67 8.97 5.92 -3.88
N ASN A 68 9.33 5.50 -5.09
CA ASN A 68 10.10 6.31 -6.02
C ASN A 68 9.33 7.56 -6.46
N GLN A 69 8.03 7.45 -6.72
CA GLN A 69 7.20 8.61 -7.02
C GLN A 69 7.14 9.60 -5.86
N ARG A 70 6.95 9.13 -4.63
CA ARG A 70 6.93 10.02 -3.45
C ARG A 70 8.25 10.77 -3.28
N VAL A 71 9.38 10.08 -3.41
CA VAL A 71 10.71 10.72 -3.34
C VAL A 71 10.90 11.74 -4.45
N ARG A 72 10.41 11.45 -5.67
CA ARG A 72 10.43 12.40 -6.80
C ARG A 72 9.54 13.62 -6.56
N ARG A 73 8.32 13.43 -6.06
CA ARG A 73 7.40 14.53 -5.67
C ARG A 73 8.05 15.43 -4.63
N LEU A 74 8.52 14.88 -3.51
CA LEU A 74 9.17 15.68 -2.45
C LEU A 74 10.37 16.49 -2.97
N ARG A 75 11.19 15.91 -3.85
CA ARG A 75 12.31 16.64 -4.49
C ARG A 75 11.83 17.72 -5.46
N SER A 76 10.77 17.43 -6.21
CA SER A 76 10.16 18.40 -7.13
C SER A 76 9.54 19.55 -6.35
N ASP A 77 8.83 19.27 -5.26
CA ASP A 77 8.22 20.27 -4.38
C ASP A 77 9.29 21.10 -3.67
N GLU A 78 10.40 20.50 -3.24
CA GLU A 78 11.55 21.22 -2.70
C GLU A 78 12.22 22.12 -3.75
N LEU A 79 12.38 21.62 -4.99
CA LEU A 79 12.91 22.40 -6.10
C LEU A 79 11.97 23.54 -6.48
N ILE A 80 10.66 23.28 -6.58
CA ILE A 80 9.62 24.27 -6.83
C ILE A 80 9.60 25.28 -5.70
N ALA A 81 9.59 24.89 -4.43
CA ALA A 81 9.67 25.80 -3.28
C ALA A 81 10.95 26.65 -3.28
N ARG A 82 12.08 26.08 -3.71
CA ARG A 82 13.35 26.80 -3.85
C ARG A 82 13.34 27.78 -5.03
N LEU A 83 12.67 27.44 -6.13
CA LEU A 83 12.42 28.35 -7.26
C LEU A 83 11.34 29.40 -6.94
N SER A 84 10.38 29.04 -6.10
CA SER A 84 9.24 29.83 -5.63
C SER A 84 9.51 30.55 -4.32
N GLY A 85 10.76 30.64 -3.87
CA GLY A 85 11.23 31.42 -2.70
C GLY A 85 11.01 32.94 -2.81
N LEU A 86 9.98 33.37 -3.53
CA LEU A 86 9.45 34.72 -3.68
C LEU A 86 7.96 34.85 -3.29
N SER A 87 7.27 33.81 -2.79
CA SER A 87 5.93 34.03 -2.21
C SER A 87 5.46 32.97 -1.21
N SER A 88 4.69 33.44 -0.23
CA SER A 88 4.44 32.89 1.10
C SER A 88 3.55 31.63 1.21
N PHE A 89 3.71 30.99 2.38
CA PHE A 89 2.82 30.04 3.06
C PHE A 89 1.36 30.52 3.19
N VAL A 90 0.37 29.63 3.01
CA VAL A 90 -1.04 29.69 3.48
C VAL A 90 -1.64 28.26 3.32
N GLU A 91 -2.53 27.66 4.10
CA GLU A 91 -3.10 27.72 5.47
C GLU A 91 -3.88 26.40 5.66
N GLY A 92 -4.10 25.97 6.90
CA GLY A 92 -5.06 24.92 7.23
C GLY A 92 -6.46 25.47 7.51
N ASP A 93 -7.46 24.58 7.49
CA ASP A 93 -8.45 24.33 8.56
C ASP A 93 -9.73 23.72 7.95
N VAL A 94 -10.27 22.64 8.53
CA VAL A 94 -11.68 22.26 8.32
C VAL A 94 -12.27 21.61 9.59
N ALA A 95 -13.38 22.22 10.00
CA ALA A 95 -14.19 22.04 11.18
C ALA A 95 -14.81 20.64 11.47
N GLU A 96 -14.93 20.45 12.78
CA GLU A 96 -15.79 19.67 13.67
C GLU A 96 -17.10 18.99 13.16
N ARG A 97 -17.30 17.74 13.66
CA ARG A 97 -18.55 17.01 14.03
C ARG A 97 -18.79 15.67 13.33
N VAL A 98 -18.36 14.58 13.99
CA VAL A 98 -19.16 13.39 14.40
C VAL A 98 -18.27 12.61 15.39
N THR A 99 -18.52 12.67 16.69
CA THR A 99 -17.54 12.31 17.75
C THR A 99 -16.99 10.88 17.65
N GLY A 100 -17.78 9.87 17.25
CA GLY A 100 -17.28 8.50 17.07
C GLY A 100 -16.56 8.27 15.72
N ARG A 101 -17.03 8.90 14.64
CA ARG A 101 -16.45 8.76 13.29
C ARG A 101 -15.17 9.58 13.16
N GLN A 102 -15.11 10.77 13.75
CA GLN A 102 -13.90 11.60 13.76
C GLN A 102 -12.82 11.02 14.67
N GLU A 103 -13.16 10.42 15.82
CA GLU A 103 -12.17 9.68 16.62
C GLU A 103 -11.61 8.49 15.83
N ALA A 104 -12.47 7.67 15.20
CA ALA A 104 -12.02 6.55 14.36
C ALA A 104 -11.19 7.01 13.15
N LEU A 105 -11.60 8.07 12.46
CA LEU A 105 -10.87 8.66 11.33
C LEU A 105 -9.56 9.32 11.77
N ALA A 106 -9.52 9.97 12.95
CA ALA A 106 -8.31 10.56 13.50
C ALA A 106 -7.30 9.47 13.89
N VAL A 107 -7.76 8.34 14.46
CA VAL A 107 -6.84 7.23 14.74
C VAL A 107 -6.39 6.54 13.44
N LEU A 108 -7.27 6.35 12.46
CA LEU A 108 -6.89 5.88 11.13
C LEU A 108 -5.88 6.81 10.46
N ALA A 109 -6.04 8.13 10.59
CA ALA A 109 -5.09 9.13 10.12
C ALA A 109 -3.79 9.19 10.94
N SER A 110 -3.83 8.76 12.22
CA SER A 110 -2.64 8.65 13.08
C SER A 110 -1.81 7.40 12.80
N LEU A 111 -2.37 6.42 12.09
CA LEU A 111 -1.59 5.26 11.65
C LEU A 111 -0.56 5.73 10.63
N SER A 112 0.69 5.32 10.84
CA SER A 112 1.69 5.52 9.80
C SER A 112 1.28 4.75 8.54
N GLU A 113 1.68 5.23 7.37
CA GLU A 113 1.44 4.52 6.11
C GLU A 113 1.93 3.07 6.15
N GLN A 114 2.98 2.79 6.92
CA GLN A 114 3.53 1.45 7.11
C GLN A 114 2.65 0.57 7.99
N ASP A 115 1.94 1.16 8.96
CA ASP A 115 0.99 0.43 9.82
C ASP A 115 -0.29 0.11 9.05
N VAL A 116 -0.81 1.06 8.27
CA VAL A 116 -1.97 0.86 7.37
C VAL A 116 -1.65 -0.24 6.36
N GLU A 117 -0.50 -0.14 5.68
CA GLU A 117 -0.04 -1.14 4.73
C GLU A 117 0.09 -2.53 5.37
N ALA A 118 0.61 -2.62 6.60
CA ALA A 118 0.72 -3.89 7.29
C ALA A 118 -0.65 -4.56 7.48
N VAL A 119 -1.66 -3.81 7.93
CA VAL A 119 -3.02 -4.33 8.09
C VAL A 119 -3.62 -4.71 6.74
N VAL A 120 -3.50 -3.85 5.73
CA VAL A 120 -4.03 -4.12 4.38
C VAL A 120 -3.46 -5.42 3.79
N LEU A 121 -2.14 -5.62 3.85
CA LEU A 121 -1.49 -6.83 3.32
C LEU A 121 -1.97 -8.10 4.03
N ALA A 122 -2.17 -8.05 5.36
CA ALA A 122 -2.65 -9.19 6.13
C ALA A 122 -4.15 -9.47 5.94
N ASN A 123 -4.96 -8.42 5.89
CA ASN A 123 -6.42 -8.52 6.02
C ASN A 123 -7.16 -8.44 4.70
N TRP A 124 -6.68 -7.63 3.76
CA TRP A 124 -7.30 -7.49 2.45
C TRP A 124 -6.71 -8.48 1.45
N TYR A 125 -5.39 -8.67 1.48
CA TYR A 125 -4.69 -9.57 0.55
C TYR A 125 -4.44 -10.97 1.12
N GLY A 126 -4.79 -11.21 2.39
CA GLY A 126 -4.66 -12.52 3.04
C GLY A 126 -3.23 -13.06 3.10
N LEU A 127 -2.21 -12.19 2.97
CA LEU A 127 -0.82 -12.63 2.89
C LEU A 127 -0.34 -13.16 4.23
N THR A 128 0.46 -14.22 4.18
CA THR A 128 1.20 -14.67 5.37
C THR A 128 2.20 -13.60 5.82
N PRO A 129 2.64 -13.59 7.10
CA PRO A 129 3.60 -12.60 7.57
C PRO A 129 4.92 -12.57 6.78
N ALA A 130 5.36 -13.71 6.23
CA ALA A 130 6.56 -13.78 5.40
C ALA A 130 6.36 -13.07 4.05
N GLN A 131 5.26 -13.39 3.36
CA GLN A 131 4.89 -12.78 2.07
C GLN A 131 4.61 -11.29 2.20
N ALA A 132 3.90 -10.89 3.25
CA ALA A 132 3.61 -9.50 3.50
C ALA A 132 4.88 -8.70 3.86
N ALA A 133 5.86 -9.32 4.54
CA ALA A 133 7.15 -8.71 4.80
C ALA A 133 7.96 -8.49 3.51
N GLU A 134 7.94 -9.46 2.60
CA GLU A 134 8.53 -9.35 1.26
C GLU A 134 7.90 -8.21 0.47
N ALA A 135 6.56 -8.20 0.35
CA ALA A 135 5.81 -7.13 -0.32
C ALA A 135 6.07 -5.76 0.32
N ALA A 136 6.20 -5.69 1.65
CA ALA A 136 6.52 -4.47 2.39
C ALA A 136 8.02 -4.08 2.37
N GLY A 137 8.90 -4.91 1.79
CA GLY A 137 10.34 -4.66 1.72
C GLY A 137 11.00 -4.56 3.09
N CYS A 138 10.63 -5.42 4.05
CA CYS A 138 11.21 -5.43 5.39
C CYS A 138 11.35 -6.86 5.94
N SER A 139 11.98 -7.03 7.10
CA SER A 139 12.10 -8.36 7.72
C SER A 139 10.75 -8.84 8.29
N PRO A 140 10.50 -10.17 8.34
CA PRO A 140 9.30 -10.72 8.99
C PRO A 140 9.12 -10.25 10.42
N ARG A 141 10.21 -10.07 11.18
CA ARG A 141 10.17 -9.53 12.54
C ARG A 141 9.65 -8.09 12.55
N THR A 142 10.20 -7.23 11.70
CA THR A 142 9.75 -5.83 11.58
C THR A 142 8.28 -5.76 11.15
N TYR A 143 7.87 -6.59 10.20
CA TYR A 143 6.48 -6.66 9.75
C TYR A 143 5.53 -7.05 10.90
N ASN A 144 5.85 -8.10 11.66
CA ASN A 144 5.03 -8.53 12.80
C ASN A 144 4.91 -7.45 13.88
N VAL A 145 6.00 -6.73 14.18
CA VAL A 145 5.98 -5.60 15.12
C VAL A 145 5.05 -4.48 14.62
N ARG A 146 5.10 -4.14 13.33
CA ARG A 146 4.21 -3.15 12.71
C ARG A 146 2.75 -3.61 12.76
N LEU A 147 2.46 -4.84 12.33
CA LEU A 147 1.11 -5.39 12.32
C LEU A 147 0.49 -5.43 13.72
N HIS A 148 1.26 -5.89 14.72
CA HIS A 148 0.81 -5.89 16.11
C HIS A 148 0.50 -4.47 16.62
N ARG A 149 1.40 -3.52 16.35
CA ARG A 149 1.21 -2.10 16.72
C ARG A 149 -0.02 -1.50 16.04
N ALA A 150 -0.20 -1.75 14.75
CA ALA A 150 -1.32 -1.26 13.96
C ALA A 150 -2.66 -1.81 14.48
N ARG A 151 -2.73 -3.12 14.73
CA ARG A 151 -3.91 -3.78 15.31
C ARG A 151 -4.27 -3.23 16.68
N ARG A 152 -3.27 -3.02 17.55
CA ARG A 152 -3.49 -2.42 18.88
C ARG A 152 -4.09 -1.02 18.78
N ARG A 153 -3.52 -0.17 17.93
CA ARG A 153 -4.04 1.19 17.70
C ARG A 153 -5.46 1.20 17.14
N LEU A 154 -5.77 0.30 16.20
CA LEU A 154 -7.12 0.14 15.67
C LEU A 154 -8.11 -0.36 16.74
N ALA A 155 -7.71 -1.31 17.57
CA ALA A 155 -8.53 -1.82 18.66
C ALA A 155 -8.84 -0.73 19.70
N ASP A 156 -7.81 0.03 20.10
CA ASP A 156 -7.95 1.17 21.02
C ASP A 156 -8.89 2.25 20.44
N ALA A 157 -8.77 2.55 19.14
CA ALA A 157 -9.61 3.53 18.44
C ALA A 157 -11.09 3.15 18.37
N LEU A 158 -11.34 1.89 18.03
CA LEU A 158 -12.68 1.38 17.77
C LEU A 158 -13.34 0.89 19.06
N LYS A 159 -12.66 1.02 20.21
CA LYS A 159 -13.06 0.45 21.51
C LYS A 159 -13.43 -1.03 21.38
N LEU A 160 -12.75 -1.74 20.47
CA LEU A 160 -13.01 -3.14 20.22
C LEU A 160 -12.44 -3.97 21.37
N PRO A 161 -13.18 -4.98 21.85
CA PRO A 161 -12.64 -5.88 22.84
C PRO A 161 -11.39 -6.60 22.28
N PRO A 162 -10.40 -6.96 23.12
CA PRO A 162 -9.08 -7.42 22.68
C PRO A 162 -9.06 -8.72 21.84
N HIS A 163 -10.20 -9.39 21.68
CA HIS A 163 -10.37 -10.59 20.87
C HIS A 163 -11.05 -10.33 19.51
N PHE A 164 -11.31 -9.07 19.14
CA PHE A 164 -11.89 -8.75 17.83
C PHE A 164 -10.83 -8.94 16.74
N VAL A 165 -10.64 -10.20 16.36
CA VAL A 165 -9.79 -10.58 15.25
C VAL A 165 -10.53 -10.16 13.99
N PHE A 166 -10.03 -9.14 13.29
CA PHE A 166 -10.33 -9.00 11.86
C PHE A 166 -9.76 -10.24 11.17
N GLN A 167 -10.53 -11.34 11.14
CA GLN A 167 -10.22 -12.49 10.32
C GLN A 167 -10.72 -12.16 8.93
N GLY A 168 -9.79 -11.76 8.06
CA GLY A 168 -10.01 -11.91 6.63
C GLY A 168 -10.10 -13.41 6.37
N GLN A 169 -11.29 -13.90 6.03
CA GLN A 169 -11.48 -15.25 5.54
C GLN A 169 -11.34 -15.26 4.01
N PRO A 170 -10.87 -16.40 3.46
CA PRO A 170 -10.21 -16.51 2.15
C PRO A 170 -11.09 -16.19 0.95
#